data_AF-A0A6B3EW03-F1
#
_entry.id   AF-A0A6B3EW03-F1
#
_cell.length_a   1.000
_cell.length_b   1.000
_cell.length_c   1.000
_cell.angle_alpha   90.00
_cell.angle_beta   90.00
_cell.angle_gamma   90.00
#
_symmetry.space_group_name_H-M   'P 1'
#
loop_
_entity.id
_entity.type
_entity.pdbx_description
1 polymer ?
#
loop_
_entity_poly.entity_id
_entity_poly.type
_entity_poly.pdbx_seq_one_letter_code
_entity_poly.pdbx_strand_id
1 'polypeptide(L)'
;PVPDNGYLMPWAEQGVLLLNAVLTVREGEANSHKNKGWERFTDAVIRAVSARRDPAVFVLWGAYAQKKLPLIDTERHVVVKGAHPSPLSAKKFFGSRPFT
;
A
#
# COMPACT_ATOMS: atom_id res chain seq x y z
N PRO A 1 -5.72 -10.01 18.78
CA PRO A 1 -4.55 -10.26 19.67
C PRO A 1 -3.35 -9.52 19.10
N VAL A 2 -2.43 -9.03 19.95
CA VAL A 2 -1.17 -8.46 19.47
C VAL A 2 -0.29 -9.61 18.96
N PRO A 3 0.27 -9.55 17.73
CA PRO A 3 1.19 -10.57 17.24
C PRO A 3 2.45 -10.66 18.11
N ASP A 4 3.07 -11.84 18.16
CA ASP A 4 4.32 -12.08 18.89
C ASP A 4 5.58 -11.64 18.10
N ASN A 5 5.42 -11.32 16.81
CA ASN A 5 6.49 -10.84 15.93
C ASN A 5 5.95 -9.94 14.80
N GLY A 6 6.85 -9.37 13.99
CA GLY A 6 6.51 -8.44 12.88
C GLY A 6 6.48 -9.06 11.49
N TYR A 7 6.46 -10.38 11.36
CA TYR A 7 6.52 -11.09 10.08
C TYR A 7 5.13 -11.19 9.43
N LEU A 8 4.98 -10.62 8.24
CA LEU A 8 3.68 -10.44 7.57
C LEU A 8 3.40 -11.45 6.45
N MET A 9 4.23 -12.47 6.26
CA MET A 9 3.97 -13.50 5.23
C MET A 9 2.63 -14.23 5.38
N PRO A 10 2.10 -14.51 6.59
CA PRO A 10 0.76 -15.08 6.72
C PRO A 10 -0.32 -14.26 6.00
N TRP A 11 -0.21 -12.93 5.97
CA TRP A 11 -1.14 -12.08 5.21
C TRP A 11 -0.99 -12.30 3.71
N ALA A 12 0.24 -12.39 3.22
CA ALA A 12 0.52 -12.59 1.80
C ALA A 12 -0.03 -13.93 1.29
N GLU A 13 0.13 -15.00 2.07
CA GLU A 13 -0.41 -16.34 1.77
C GLU A 13 -1.94 -16.37 1.73
N GLN A 14 -2.60 -15.45 2.43
CA GLN A 14 -4.06 -15.29 2.46
C GLN A 14 -4.58 -14.28 1.41
N GLY A 15 -3.73 -13.86 0.46
CA GLY A 15 -4.13 -13.01 -0.66
C GLY A 15 -3.93 -11.51 -0.46
N VAL A 16 -3.22 -11.09 0.59
CA VAL A 16 -2.86 -9.68 0.80
C VAL A 16 -1.60 -9.33 0.01
N LEU A 17 -1.72 -8.46 -0.99
CA LEU A 17 -0.57 -7.95 -1.73
C LEU A 17 0.15 -6.85 -0.92
N LEU A 18 1.31 -7.18 -0.35
CA LEU A 18 2.19 -6.23 0.36
C LEU A 18 3.17 -5.55 -0.62
N LEU A 19 2.74 -4.43 -1.21
CA LEU A 19 3.49 -3.74 -2.27
C LEU A 19 4.00 -2.35 -1.83
N ASN A 20 5.31 -2.14 -1.95
CA ASN A 20 5.91 -0.81 -1.89
C ASN A 20 5.84 -0.14 -3.28
N ALA A 21 5.77 1.20 -3.33
CA ALA A 21 5.84 1.93 -4.60
C ALA A 21 7.25 2.04 -5.19
N VAL A 22 8.28 1.84 -4.36
CA VAL A 22 9.68 1.73 -4.76
C VAL A 22 10.23 0.49 -4.06
N LEU A 23 10.75 -0.47 -4.83
CA LEU A 23 11.03 -1.83 -4.30
C LEU A 23 12.44 -2.00 -3.75
N THR A 24 13.30 -0.98 -3.87
CA THR A 24 14.67 -1.02 -3.37
C THR A 24 15.04 0.31 -2.73
N VAL A 25 16.01 0.28 -1.83
CA VAL A 25 16.53 1.45 -1.13
C VAL A 25 17.98 1.15 -0.76
N ARG A 26 18.85 2.17 -0.75
CA ARG A 26 20.17 2.07 -0.15
C ARG A 26 20.06 2.13 1.37
N GLU A 27 20.94 1.40 2.03
CA GLU A 27 21.02 1.41 3.49
C GLU A 27 21.23 2.84 4.02
N GLY A 28 20.48 3.21 5.06
CA GLY A 28 20.55 4.55 5.67
C GLY A 28 19.97 5.70 4.85
N GLU A 29 19.63 5.51 3.57
CA GLU A 29 19.19 6.59 2.68
C GLU A 29 17.73 6.38 2.21
N ALA A 30 16.78 6.82 3.04
CA ALA A 30 15.36 6.78 2.69
C ALA A 30 15.08 7.50 1.34
N ASN A 31 14.27 6.88 0.48
CA ASN A 31 13.93 7.37 -0.88
C ASN A 31 15.10 7.45 -1.88
N SER A 32 16.27 6.86 -1.60
CA SER A 32 17.44 6.86 -2.50
C SER A 32 17.16 6.37 -3.92
N HIS A 33 16.19 5.46 -4.12
CA HIS A 33 15.78 4.96 -5.44
C HIS A 33 14.43 5.49 -5.93
N LYS A 34 13.90 6.54 -5.31
CA LYS A 34 12.71 7.24 -5.82
C LYS A 34 12.98 7.82 -7.21
N ASN A 35 11.98 7.78 -8.09
CA ASN A 35 12.02 8.23 -9.47
C ASN A 35 13.10 7.52 -10.31
N LYS A 36 13.48 6.29 -9.96
CA LYS A 36 14.43 5.45 -10.72
C LYS A 36 13.74 4.42 -11.62
N GLY A 37 12.41 4.43 -11.68
CA GLY A 37 11.63 3.61 -12.61
C GLY A 37 10.76 2.56 -11.93
N TRP A 38 10.97 2.26 -10.64
CA TRP A 38 10.13 1.35 -9.88
C TRP A 38 8.66 1.75 -9.90
N GLU A 39 8.39 3.05 -9.86
CA GLU A 39 7.02 3.57 -9.89
C GLU A 39 6.25 3.09 -11.13
N ARG A 40 6.90 3.04 -12.30
CA ARG A 40 6.27 2.55 -13.53
C ARG A 40 5.88 1.09 -13.41
N PHE A 41 6.75 0.28 -12.80
CA PHE A 41 6.47 -1.13 -12.56
C PHE A 41 5.31 -1.30 -11.57
N THR A 42 5.37 -0.64 -10.42
CA THR A 42 4.34 -0.78 -9.37
C THR A 42 3.00 -0.21 -9.83
N ASP A 43 3.01 0.84 -10.67
CA ASP A 43 1.79 1.39 -11.26
C ASP A 43 1.15 0.39 -12.24
N ALA A 44 1.97 -0.35 -13.00
CA ALA A 44 1.47 -1.42 -13.85
C ALA A 44 0.88 -2.57 -13.02
N VAL A 45 1.47 -2.91 -11.87
CA VAL A 45 0.90 -3.92 -10.94
C VAL A 45 -0.46 -3.46 -10.43
N ILE A 46 -0.59 -2.20 -9.98
CA ILE A 46 -1.88 -1.65 -9.49
C ILE A 46 -2.94 -1.71 -10.60
N ARG A 47 -2.60 -1.28 -11.82
CA ARG A 47 -3.51 -1.36 -12.98
C ARG A 47 -3.92 -2.79 -13.28
N ALA A 48 -2.99 -3.74 -13.22
CA ALA A 48 -3.29 -5.15 -13.45
C ALA A 48 -4.25 -5.72 -12.40
N VAL A 49 -4.06 -5.38 -11.12
CA VAL A 49 -4.99 -5.77 -10.05
C VAL A 49 -6.35 -5.13 -10.26
N SER A 50 -6.42 -3.84 -10.60
CA SER A 50 -7.67 -3.14 -10.86
C SER A 50 -8.41 -3.65 -12.11
N ALA A 51 -7.70 -4.27 -13.05
CA ALA A 51 -8.31 -4.86 -14.25
C ALA A 51 -8.86 -6.27 -14.01
N ARG A 52 -8.56 -6.90 -12.88
CA ARG A 52 -9.09 -8.24 -12.54
C ARG A 52 -10.60 -8.20 -12.42
N ARG A 53 -11.25 -9.34 -12.69
CA ARG A 53 -12.71 -9.50 -12.54
C ARG A 53 -13.15 -9.41 -11.09
N ASP A 54 -12.39 -10.05 -10.20
CA ASP A 54 -12.71 -10.06 -8.77
C ASP A 54 -12.45 -8.68 -8.15
N PRO A 55 -13.39 -8.18 -7.33
CA PRO A 55 -13.17 -6.95 -6.59
C PRO A 55 -12.03 -7.12 -5.59
N ALA A 56 -11.40 -6.00 -5.25
CA ALA A 56 -10.28 -5.92 -4.34
C ALA A 56 -10.41 -4.66 -3.48
N VAL A 57 -9.84 -4.71 -2.28
CA VAL A 57 -9.73 -3.55 -1.41
C VAL A 57 -8.34 -2.96 -1.53
N PHE A 58 -8.24 -1.69 -1.93
CA PHE A 58 -6.99 -0.95 -1.99
C PHE A 58 -6.82 -0.09 -0.75
N VAL A 59 -5.81 -0.39 0.05
CA VAL A 59 -5.50 0.38 1.26
C VAL A 59 -4.39 1.38 0.95
N LEU A 60 -4.74 2.68 0.94
CA LEU A 60 -3.85 3.78 0.58
C LEU A 60 -3.46 4.61 1.81
N TRP A 61 -2.34 4.26 2.42
CA TRP A 61 -1.81 4.97 3.58
C TRP A 61 -0.80 6.05 3.20
N GLY A 62 -1.12 7.30 3.55
CA GLY A 62 -0.28 8.46 3.29
C GLY A 62 -0.43 9.06 1.88
N ALA A 63 0.03 10.30 1.74
CA ALA A 63 -0.17 11.09 0.52
C ALA A 63 0.43 10.44 -0.74
N TYR A 64 1.55 9.72 -0.60
CA TYR A 64 2.18 9.05 -1.74
C TYR A 64 1.32 7.92 -2.29
N ALA A 65 0.77 7.05 -1.42
CA ALA A 65 -0.13 5.97 -1.84
C ALA A 65 -1.44 6.53 -2.42
N GLN A 66 -1.99 7.59 -1.81
CA GLN A 66 -3.23 8.22 -2.29
C GLN A 66 -3.10 8.81 -3.71
N LYS A 67 -1.90 9.19 -4.16
CA LYS A 67 -1.65 9.61 -5.55
C LYS A 67 -1.87 8.50 -6.57
N LYS A 68 -1.94 7.24 -6.14
CA LYS A 68 -2.22 6.08 -7.00
C LYS A 68 -3.71 5.84 -7.22
N LEU A 69 -4.58 6.61 -6.57
CA LEU A 69 -6.04 6.51 -6.76
C LEU A 69 -6.50 6.53 -8.23
N PRO A 70 -5.95 7.36 -9.13
CA PRO A 70 -6.37 7.38 -10.55
C PRO A 70 -6.04 6.09 -11.32
N LEU A 71 -5.30 5.15 -10.72
CA LEU A 71 -4.99 3.85 -11.31
C LEU A 71 -6.03 2.77 -10.97
N ILE A 72 -7.00 3.10 -10.12
CA ILE A 72 -7.97 2.15 -9.55
C ILE A 72 -9.36 2.51 -10.07
N ASP A 73 -10.06 1.52 -10.60
CA ASP A 73 -11.47 1.59 -10.93
C ASP A 73 -12.31 1.53 -9.64
N THR A 74 -12.72 2.69 -9.15
CA THR A 74 -13.47 2.83 -7.89
C THR A 74 -14.94 2.46 -8.00
N GLU A 75 -15.47 2.20 -9.20
CA GLU A 75 -16.84 1.67 -9.35
C GLU A 75 -16.89 0.19 -8.98
N ARG A 76 -15.76 -0.51 -9.17
CA ARG A 76 -15.64 -1.96 -8.94
C ARG A 76 -14.85 -2.32 -7.68
N HIS A 77 -13.92 -1.47 -7.28
CA HIS A 77 -13.01 -1.71 -6.15
C HIS A 77 -13.25 -0.73 -5.00
N VAL A 78 -13.05 -1.21 -3.77
CA VAL A 78 -13.13 -0.36 -2.57
C VAL A 78 -11.77 0.25 -2.28
N VAL A 79 -11.74 1.53 -1.92
CA VAL A 79 -10.51 2.22 -1.51
C VAL A 79 -10.63 2.70 -0.08
N VAL A 80 -9.73 2.22 0.78
CA VAL A 80 -9.58 2.68 2.16
C VAL A 80 -8.42 3.66 2.22
N LYS A 81 -8.69 4.93 2.53
CA LYS A 81 -7.65 5.97 2.66
C LYS A 81 -7.36 6.23 4.13
N GLY A 82 -6.09 6.42 4.47
CA GLY A 82 -5.69 6.77 5.82
C GLY A 82 -4.37 7.52 5.87
N ALA A 83 -4.01 8.02 7.06
CA ALA A 83 -2.68 8.54 7.32
C ALA A 83 -1.63 7.41 7.24
N HIS A 84 -0.36 7.75 7.06
CA HIS A 84 0.70 6.74 7.10
C HIS A 84 0.93 6.28 8.56
N PRO A 85 1.24 5.00 8.83
CA PRO A 85 1.54 4.51 10.18
C PRO A 85 2.91 4.99 10.73
N SER A 86 3.65 5.81 9.98
CA SER A 86 4.95 6.37 10.42
C SER A 86 4.77 7.22 11.67
N PRO A 87 5.75 7.29 12.59
CA PRO A 87 5.68 8.14 13.79
C PRO A 87 5.26 9.59 13.50
N LEU A 88 5.63 10.12 12.33
CA LEU A 88 5.28 11.49 11.90
C LEU A 88 3.77 11.72 11.71
N SER A 89 2.98 10.65 11.49
CA SER A 89 1.54 10.72 11.26
C SER A 89 0.72 9.69 12.04
N ALA A 90 1.35 8.92 12.94
CA ALA A 90 0.73 7.84 13.69
C ALA A 90 -0.53 8.29 14.47
N LYS A 91 -0.52 9.50 15.04
CA LYS A 91 -1.69 10.08 15.74
C LYS A 91 -2.95 10.14 14.87
N LYS A 92 -2.80 10.31 13.55
CA LYS A 92 -3.90 10.33 12.58
C LYS A 92 -4.23 8.94 12.01
N PHE A 93 -3.35 7.97 12.23
CA PHE A 93 -3.55 6.57 11.82
C PHE A 93 -4.34 5.79 12.89
N PHE A 94 -4.04 6.02 14.17
CA PHE A 94 -4.77 5.39 15.27
C PHE A 94 -6.26 5.76 15.21
N GLY A 95 -7.13 4.75 15.29
CA GLY A 95 -8.59 4.90 15.17
C GLY A 95 -9.14 4.78 13.74
N SER A 96 -8.30 4.71 12.70
CA SER A 96 -8.76 4.62 11.29
C SER A 96 -9.38 3.28 10.89
N ARG A 97 -9.34 2.27 11.78
CA ARG A 97 -9.94 0.93 11.60
C ARG A 97 -9.84 0.35 10.17
N PRO A 98 -8.63 0.29 9.57
CA PRO A 98 -8.50 -0.09 8.16
C PRO A 98 -8.71 -1.59 7.89
N PHE A 99 -8.94 -2.39 8.92
CA PHE A 99 -9.05 -3.85 8.86
C PHE A 99 -10.44 -4.38 9.28
N THR A 100 -11.37 -3.49 9.65
CA THR A 100 -12.70 -3.83 10.19
C THR A 100 -13.74 -2.86 9.65
#